data_AF-A0A4U2EBA8-F1
#
_entry.id   AF-A0A4U2EBA8-F1
#
_cell.length_a   1.000
_cell.length_b   1.000
_cell.length_c   1.000
_cell.angle_alpha   90.00
_cell.angle_beta   90.00
_cell.angle_gamma   90.00
#
_symmetry.space_group_name_H-M   'P 1'
#
loop_
_entity.id
_entity.type
_entity.pdbx_description
1 polymer ?
#
loop_
_entity_poly.entity_id
_entity_poly.type
_entity_poly.pdbx_seq_one_letter_code
_entity_poly.pdbx_strand_id
1 'polypeptide(L)'
;MLLVKLHEHIHGDKRWRTGAIITPSHIDAKAKIDMDKVAKEIKLIIIGSDRRDLLILLRSEINTLVRKLADVDELGLKELLPLGDSSERVSYNHLVGLKQMSVSTHPSGELGKLFSVHQLLGEIEPPEDTDRAIKTLLASQKNNGLFNINVMKQSNTNTATGGNATANNSQQQTATATATVDLKLELRAFKGQSEFVLEDIRDEIDELTSADRKLKDYAIKECDKVEKAISELESNVEDQATADENLRHFARVQNFLDSTLKKTNSVGKAIDQAGNIYEEVEKLAIKFNDLASKFAMPTVALLGLSL
;
A
#
# COMPACT_ATOMS: atom_id res chain seq x y z
N MET A 1 22.78 4.03 12.21
CA MET A 1 23.24 2.89 13.04
C MET A 1 22.08 2.34 13.86
N LEU A 2 21.63 1.11 13.61
CA LEU A 2 20.48 0.48 14.31
C LEU A 2 20.66 0.40 15.83
N LEU A 3 21.82 -0.04 16.30
CA LEU A 3 22.12 -0.15 17.74
C LEU A 3 22.15 1.20 18.47
N VAL A 4 22.44 2.29 17.75
CA VAL A 4 22.39 3.65 18.31
C VAL A 4 20.94 4.08 18.50
N LYS A 5 20.06 3.76 17.55
CA LYS A 5 18.64 4.11 17.66
C LYS A 5 17.93 3.28 18.75
N LEU A 6 18.33 2.02 18.93
CA LEU A 6 17.77 1.12 19.94
C LEU A 6 18.47 1.20 21.31
N HIS A 7 19.35 2.18 21.55
CA HIS A 7 20.22 2.20 22.73
C HIS A 7 19.45 2.19 24.07
N GLU A 8 18.31 2.88 24.14
CA GLU A 8 17.46 2.94 25.34
C GLU A 8 16.81 1.59 25.67
N HIS A 9 16.68 0.72 24.67
CA HIS A 9 16.08 -0.60 24.81
C HIS A 9 17.14 -1.70 25.00
N ILE A 10 18.44 -1.38 25.04
CA ILE A 10 19.50 -2.38 25.25
C ILE A 10 19.43 -2.86 26.70
N HIS A 11 19.43 -4.18 26.87
CA HIS A 11 19.36 -4.81 28.18
C HIS A 11 20.71 -4.67 28.93
N GLY A 12 20.84 -3.62 29.74
CA GLY A 12 22.06 -3.31 30.47
C GLY A 12 23.24 -3.09 29.51
N ASP A 13 24.36 -3.76 29.75
CA ASP A 13 25.55 -3.70 28.85
C ASP A 13 25.67 -4.92 27.91
N LYS A 14 24.54 -5.61 27.63
CA LYS A 14 24.53 -6.78 26.74
C LYS A 14 24.54 -6.38 25.26
N ARG A 15 25.63 -5.77 24.83
CA ARG A 15 25.90 -5.38 23.44
C ARG A 15 27.30 -5.81 23.01
N TRP A 16 27.46 -6.12 21.75
CA TRP A 16 28.74 -6.42 21.11
C TRP A 16 28.81 -5.73 19.74
N ARG A 17 29.96 -5.85 19.08
CA ARG A 17 30.23 -5.11 17.83
C ARG A 17 29.20 -5.34 16.71
N THR A 18 28.54 -6.48 16.69
CA THR A 18 27.61 -6.89 15.63
C THR A 18 26.20 -7.17 16.13
N GLY A 19 25.89 -6.92 17.40
CA GLY A 19 24.59 -7.29 17.95
C GLY A 19 24.35 -6.79 19.35
N ALA A 20 23.13 -7.01 19.82
CA ALA A 20 22.70 -6.64 21.17
C ALA A 20 21.49 -7.46 21.60
N ILE A 21 21.24 -7.47 22.90
CA ILE A 21 19.98 -7.95 23.47
C ILE A 21 19.10 -6.74 23.77
N ILE A 22 17.89 -6.75 23.20
CA ILE A 22 16.90 -5.70 23.32
C ILE A 22 15.78 -6.16 24.25
N THR A 23 15.39 -5.31 25.19
CA THR A 23 14.32 -5.57 26.16
C THR A 23 13.64 -4.24 26.51
N PRO A 24 12.65 -3.79 25.72
CA PRO A 24 11.93 -2.56 26.00
C PRO A 24 11.12 -2.67 27.30
N SER A 25 11.07 -1.60 28.08
CA SER A 25 10.42 -1.60 29.40
C SER A 25 8.91 -1.81 29.37
N HIS A 26 8.28 -1.59 28.21
CA HIS A 26 6.82 -1.62 28.02
C HIS A 26 6.32 -2.90 27.31
N ILE A 27 7.21 -3.85 27.00
CA ILE A 27 6.90 -5.07 26.25
C ILE A 27 7.50 -6.25 27.02
N ASP A 28 6.70 -7.27 27.36
CA ASP A 28 7.21 -8.50 28.00
C ASP A 28 7.78 -9.47 26.97
N ALA A 29 8.82 -9.00 26.26
CA ALA A 29 9.59 -9.81 25.33
C ALA A 29 11.06 -9.34 25.27
N LYS A 30 11.92 -10.27 24.82
CA LYS A 30 13.35 -10.04 24.64
C LYS A 30 13.76 -10.47 23.26
N ALA A 31 14.56 -9.65 22.60
CA ALA A 31 15.08 -9.94 21.27
C ALA A 31 16.61 -10.00 21.30
N LYS A 32 17.19 -11.01 20.67
CA LYS A 32 18.59 -11.05 20.30
C LYS A 32 18.71 -10.60 18.84
N ILE A 33 19.47 -9.53 18.62
CA ILE A 33 19.81 -9.02 17.29
C ILE A 33 21.26 -9.37 17.02
N ASP A 34 21.54 -10.04 15.91
CA ASP A 34 22.90 -10.38 15.50
C ASP A 34 23.09 -10.17 14.00
N MET A 35 24.16 -9.48 13.63
CA MET A 35 24.48 -9.15 12.25
C MET A 35 25.63 -10.03 11.76
N ASP A 36 25.35 -10.83 10.73
CA ASP A 36 26.34 -11.60 10.01
C ASP A 36 26.88 -10.77 8.84
N LYS A 37 28.13 -10.32 8.96
CA LYS A 37 28.78 -9.51 7.93
C LYS A 37 29.12 -10.29 6.67
N VAL A 38 29.31 -11.60 6.79
CA VAL A 38 29.72 -12.46 5.66
C VAL A 38 28.49 -12.80 4.84
N ALA A 39 27.42 -13.26 5.50
CA ALA A 39 26.14 -13.56 4.85
C ALA A 39 25.34 -12.28 4.49
N LYS A 40 25.72 -11.12 5.04
CA LYS A 40 24.98 -9.85 4.94
C LYS A 40 23.55 -9.97 5.47
N GLU A 41 23.39 -10.68 6.58
CA GLU A 41 22.08 -10.96 7.20
C GLU A 41 21.99 -10.33 8.58
N ILE A 42 20.78 -9.88 8.94
CA ILE A 42 20.43 -9.53 10.32
C ILE A 42 19.50 -10.61 10.84
N LYS A 43 19.94 -11.33 11.86
CA LYS A 43 19.16 -12.38 12.53
C LYS A 43 18.47 -11.78 13.75
N LEU A 44 17.15 -11.98 13.80
CA LEU A 44 16.31 -11.59 14.93
C LEU A 44 15.76 -12.84 15.58
N ILE A 45 16.05 -13.04 16.87
CA ILE A 45 15.48 -14.13 17.67
C ILE A 45 14.72 -13.49 18.83
N ILE A 46 13.41 -13.70 18.89
CA ILE A 46 12.53 -13.04 19.84
C ILE A 46 11.82 -14.08 20.69
N ILE A 47 11.83 -13.87 22.00
CA ILE A 47 11.16 -14.72 23.00
C ILE A 47 10.31 -13.86 23.93
N GLY A 48 9.21 -14.41 24.45
CA GLY A 48 8.29 -13.71 25.34
C GLY A 48 6.83 -13.82 24.91
N SER A 49 5.92 -13.34 25.76
CA SER A 49 4.49 -13.30 25.45
C SER A 49 4.22 -12.32 24.31
N ASP A 50 4.86 -11.16 24.37
CA ASP A 50 4.60 -10.01 23.49
C ASP A 50 5.61 -9.94 22.33
N ARG A 51 6.08 -11.12 21.88
CA ARG A 51 7.11 -11.25 20.84
C ARG A 51 6.72 -10.58 19.51
N ARG A 52 5.41 -10.49 19.22
CA ARG A 52 4.87 -9.86 18.01
C ARG A 52 5.05 -8.35 18.06
N ASP A 53 4.68 -7.72 19.16
CA ASP A 53 4.80 -6.26 19.32
C ASP A 53 6.26 -5.83 19.28
N LEU A 54 7.15 -6.63 19.89
CA LEU A 54 8.59 -6.42 19.78
C LEU A 54 9.11 -6.58 18.35
N LEU A 55 8.60 -7.57 17.60
CA LEU A 55 8.96 -7.75 16.19
C LEU A 55 8.51 -6.55 15.35
N ILE A 56 7.29 -6.05 15.54
CA ILE A 56 6.75 -4.88 14.83
C ILE A 56 7.61 -3.64 15.13
N LEU A 57 7.96 -3.41 16.39
CA LEU A 57 8.86 -2.33 16.78
C LEU A 57 10.21 -2.45 16.06
N LEU A 58 10.86 -3.61 16.14
CA LEU A 58 12.16 -3.82 15.49
C LEU A 58 12.10 -3.70 13.97
N ARG A 59 11.05 -4.24 13.33
CA ARG A 59 10.83 -4.17 11.89
C ARG A 59 10.63 -2.73 11.43
N SER A 60 9.81 -1.95 12.13
CA SER A 60 9.59 -0.53 11.81
C SER A 60 10.88 0.30 11.95
N GLU A 61 11.68 0.02 12.97
CA GLU A 61 12.97 0.66 13.22
C GLU A 61 14.00 0.34 12.12
N ILE A 62 14.11 -0.92 11.73
CA ILE A 62 14.97 -1.37 10.62
C ILE A 62 14.53 -0.72 9.31
N ASN A 63 13.23 -0.78 8.98
CA ASN A 63 12.69 -0.21 7.75
C ASN A 63 12.87 1.31 7.68
N THR A 64 12.72 2.00 8.80
CA THR A 64 12.98 3.44 8.88
C THR A 64 14.44 3.77 8.57
N LEU A 65 15.38 2.95 9.06
CA LEU A 65 16.79 3.15 8.79
C LEU A 65 17.15 2.82 7.34
N VAL A 66 16.57 1.76 6.78
CA VAL A 66 16.76 1.37 5.39
C VAL A 66 16.32 2.50 4.46
N ARG A 67 15.10 3.02 4.64
CA ARG A 67 14.55 4.15 3.84
C ARG A 67 15.39 5.42 3.93
N LYS A 68 16.12 5.64 5.04
CA LYS A 68 17.03 6.79 5.18
C LYS A 68 18.37 6.59 4.46
N LEU A 69 18.75 5.33 4.17
CA LEU A 69 20.07 4.99 3.64
C LEU A 69 20.06 4.83 2.12
N ALA A 70 19.02 4.21 1.58
CA ALA A 70 18.81 3.99 0.16
C ALA A 70 17.36 3.58 -0.10
N ASP A 71 16.94 3.60 -1.37
CA ASP A 71 15.67 2.99 -1.75
C ASP A 71 15.70 1.47 -1.49
N VAL A 72 14.58 0.95 -0.99
CA VAL A 72 14.46 -0.45 -0.53
C VAL A 72 14.75 -1.43 -1.68
N ASP A 73 14.37 -1.05 -2.90
CA ASP A 73 14.56 -1.83 -4.12
C ASP A 73 16.02 -1.87 -4.58
N GLU A 74 16.80 -0.81 -4.34
CA GLU A 74 18.23 -0.79 -4.62
C GLU A 74 19.04 -1.61 -3.60
N LEU A 75 18.58 -1.64 -2.35
CA LEU A 75 19.23 -2.41 -1.29
C LEU A 75 18.97 -3.92 -1.40
N GLY A 76 17.89 -4.31 -2.10
CA GLY A 76 17.51 -5.71 -2.28
C GLY A 76 17.15 -6.42 -0.97
N LEU A 77 16.62 -5.68 0.01
CA LEU A 77 16.27 -6.22 1.33
C LEU A 77 15.18 -7.29 1.19
N LYS A 78 15.46 -8.51 1.66
CA LYS A 78 14.50 -9.61 1.69
C LYS A 78 14.32 -10.13 3.10
N GLU A 79 13.07 -10.12 3.57
CA GLU A 79 12.70 -10.73 4.83
C GLU A 79 12.45 -12.22 4.64
N LEU A 80 13.15 -13.03 5.46
CA LEU A 80 13.15 -14.48 5.40
C LEU A 80 12.72 -15.04 6.76
N LEU A 81 11.86 -16.05 6.72
CA LEU A 81 11.37 -16.78 7.87
C LEU A 81 11.91 -18.21 7.89
N PRO A 82 12.38 -18.72 9.03
CA PRO A 82 12.76 -20.11 9.16
C PRO A 82 11.53 -21.03 9.08
N LEU A 83 11.66 -22.15 8.40
CA LEU A 83 10.64 -23.20 8.39
C LEU A 83 10.94 -24.24 9.48
N GLY A 84 10.23 -24.12 10.60
CA GLY A 84 10.44 -24.98 11.77
C GLY A 84 11.89 -24.89 12.30
N ASP A 85 12.43 -26.02 12.75
CA ASP A 85 13.81 -26.11 13.28
C ASP A 85 14.88 -26.34 12.21
N SER A 86 14.54 -26.15 10.93
CA SER A 86 15.45 -26.41 9.81
C SER A 86 16.24 -25.17 9.38
N SER A 87 17.26 -25.37 8.54
CA SER A 87 17.98 -24.27 7.89
C SER A 87 17.22 -23.64 6.72
N GLU A 88 16.10 -24.25 6.30
CA GLU A 88 15.31 -23.76 5.19
C GLU A 88 14.56 -22.49 5.58
N ARG A 89 14.52 -21.53 4.66
CA ARG A 89 13.86 -20.25 4.88
C ARG A 89 12.91 -19.92 3.75
N VAL A 90 11.75 -19.39 4.10
CA VAL A 90 10.74 -18.90 3.17
C VAL A 90 10.71 -17.38 3.20
N SER A 91 10.49 -16.73 2.05
CA SER A 91 10.33 -15.28 2.04
C SER A 91 8.98 -14.87 2.62
N TYR A 92 8.97 -13.83 3.45
CA TYR A 92 7.72 -13.24 3.97
C TYR A 92 6.79 -12.83 2.82
N ASN A 93 7.32 -12.12 1.81
CA ASN A 93 6.55 -11.69 0.64
C ASN A 93 5.94 -12.87 -0.13
N HIS A 94 6.63 -14.01 -0.17
CA HIS A 94 6.10 -15.22 -0.78
C HIS A 94 4.88 -15.76 -0.01
N LEU A 95 4.96 -15.82 1.33
CA LEU A 95 3.83 -16.24 2.16
C LEU A 95 2.63 -15.29 2.03
N VAL A 96 2.87 -13.98 1.98
CA VAL A 96 1.81 -12.99 1.77
C VAL A 96 1.17 -13.16 0.38
N GLY A 97 1.96 -13.42 -0.65
CA GLY A 97 1.45 -13.75 -1.99
C GLY A 97 0.63 -15.04 -2.03
N LEU A 98 1.04 -16.09 -1.31
CA LEU A 98 0.25 -17.32 -1.18
C LEU A 98 -1.10 -17.06 -0.49
N LYS A 99 -1.10 -16.25 0.58
CA LYS A 99 -2.35 -15.81 1.23
C LYS A 99 -3.25 -15.05 0.25
N GLN A 100 -2.70 -14.16 -0.56
CA GLN A 100 -3.44 -13.43 -1.59
C GLN A 100 -4.05 -14.38 -2.64
N MET A 101 -3.32 -15.42 -3.04
CA MET A 101 -3.82 -16.46 -3.95
C MET A 101 -4.84 -17.42 -3.30
N SER A 102 -5.21 -17.19 -2.04
CA SER A 102 -6.05 -18.11 -1.25
C SER A 102 -5.44 -19.52 -1.10
N VAL A 103 -4.12 -19.62 -1.22
CA VAL A 103 -3.37 -20.86 -1.00
C VAL A 103 -3.00 -20.94 0.47
N SER A 104 -3.59 -21.90 1.18
CA SER A 104 -3.43 -22.05 2.64
C SER A 104 -2.17 -22.80 3.05
N THR A 105 -1.44 -23.41 2.10
CA THR A 105 -0.30 -24.29 2.38
C THR A 105 0.92 -23.96 1.53
N HIS A 106 2.09 -23.90 2.16
CA HIS A 106 3.38 -23.81 1.50
C HIS A 106 4.05 -25.20 1.49
N PRO A 107 4.24 -25.83 0.32
CA PRO A 107 5.02 -27.06 0.22
C PRO A 107 6.52 -26.74 0.29
N SER A 108 7.24 -27.36 1.23
CA SER A 108 8.70 -27.44 1.18
C SER A 108 9.09 -28.78 0.57
N GLY A 109 9.74 -28.72 -0.59
CA GLY A 109 10.30 -29.91 -1.25
C GLY A 109 11.50 -30.48 -0.51
N GLU A 110 12.31 -29.63 0.12
CA GLU A 110 13.53 -30.04 0.84
C GLU A 110 13.21 -30.78 2.13
N LEU A 111 12.16 -30.36 2.85
CA LEU A 111 11.71 -31.01 4.08
C LEU A 111 10.64 -32.08 3.84
N GLY A 112 10.11 -32.16 2.62
CA GLY A 112 9.00 -33.05 2.26
C GLY A 112 7.74 -32.80 3.11
N LYS A 113 7.53 -31.55 3.55
CA LYS A 113 6.48 -31.16 4.50
C LYS A 113 5.66 -29.98 3.97
N LEU A 114 4.39 -29.98 4.32
CA LEU A 114 3.46 -28.89 4.05
C LEU A 114 3.35 -28.03 5.32
N PHE A 115 3.56 -26.73 5.17
CA PHE A 115 3.42 -25.76 6.24
C PHE A 115 2.16 -24.91 6.04
N SER A 116 1.43 -24.61 7.11
CA SER A 116 0.27 -23.74 7.06
C SER A 116 0.70 -22.28 6.93
N VAL A 117 0.28 -21.61 5.86
CA VAL A 117 0.58 -20.18 5.63
C VAL A 117 -0.06 -19.31 6.71
N HIS A 118 -1.25 -19.67 7.17
CA HIS A 118 -1.95 -18.94 8.24
C HIS A 118 -1.19 -19.01 9.56
N GLN A 119 -0.61 -20.16 9.89
CA GLN A 119 0.20 -20.31 11.11
C GLN A 119 1.49 -19.49 11.01
N LEU A 120 2.21 -19.61 9.89
CA LEU A 120 3.46 -18.88 9.67
C LEU A 120 3.26 -17.36 9.70
N LEU A 121 2.22 -16.82 9.06
CA LEU A 121 1.94 -15.38 9.08
C LEU A 121 1.34 -14.92 10.42
N GLY A 122 0.44 -15.72 11.01
CA GLY A 122 -0.20 -15.40 12.29
C GLY A 122 0.78 -15.40 13.49
N GLU A 123 1.94 -16.04 13.36
CA GLU A 123 3.01 -15.93 14.35
C GLU A 123 3.75 -14.58 14.28
N ILE A 124 3.67 -13.87 13.14
CA ILE A 124 4.36 -12.61 12.87
C ILE A 124 3.43 -11.43 13.15
N GLU A 125 2.26 -11.42 12.54
CA GLU A 125 1.35 -10.26 12.51
C GLU A 125 -0.12 -10.70 12.58
N PRO A 126 -1.02 -9.85 13.12
CA PRO A 126 -2.45 -10.13 13.09
C PRO A 126 -3.00 -10.15 11.65
N PRO A 127 -4.16 -10.79 11.42
CA PRO A 127 -4.75 -10.91 10.09
C PRO A 127 -4.94 -9.56 9.38
N GLU A 128 -5.30 -8.52 10.12
CA GLU A 128 -5.55 -7.15 9.62
C GLU A 128 -4.28 -6.51 9.04
N ASP A 129 -3.14 -6.66 9.72
CA ASP A 129 -1.85 -6.15 9.25
C ASP A 129 -1.31 -6.97 8.07
N THR A 130 -1.62 -8.26 8.04
CA THR A 130 -1.31 -9.10 6.87
C THR A 130 -2.08 -8.61 5.63
N ASP A 131 -3.32 -8.17 5.80
CA ASP A 131 -4.13 -7.65 4.69
C ASP A 131 -3.62 -6.27 4.22
N ARG A 132 -3.06 -5.46 5.14
CA ARG A 132 -2.31 -4.25 4.78
C ARG A 132 -1.02 -4.57 4.01
N ALA A 133 -0.29 -5.62 4.38
CA ALA A 133 0.89 -6.09 3.65
C ALA A 133 0.52 -6.58 2.23
N ILE A 134 -0.61 -7.28 2.06
CA ILE A 134 -1.15 -7.66 0.75
C ILE A 134 -1.44 -6.41 -0.09
N LYS A 135 -2.14 -5.42 0.47
CA LYS A 135 -2.41 -4.14 -0.22
C LYS A 135 -1.13 -3.43 -0.66
N THR A 136 -0.10 -3.46 0.20
CA THR A 136 1.20 -2.86 -0.10
C THR A 136 1.93 -3.62 -1.22
N LEU A 137 1.91 -4.96 -1.20
CA LEU A 137 2.49 -5.77 -2.27
C LEU A 137 1.77 -5.58 -3.61
N LEU A 138 0.44 -5.47 -3.60
CA LEU A 138 -0.37 -5.13 -4.77
C LEU A 138 0.01 -3.75 -5.34
N ALA A 139 0.22 -2.76 -4.47
CA ALA A 139 0.68 -1.43 -4.88
C ALA A 139 2.09 -1.46 -5.48
N SER A 140 3.02 -2.26 -4.91
CA SER A 140 4.37 -2.41 -5.47
C SER A 140 4.42 -3.22 -6.78
N GLN A 141 3.52 -4.21 -6.95
CA GLN A 141 3.44 -4.99 -8.20
C GLN A 141 2.88 -4.19 -9.38
N LYS A 142 2.02 -3.18 -9.13
CA LYS A 142 1.53 -2.28 -10.19
C LYS A 142 2.63 -1.40 -10.80
N ASN A 143 3.75 -1.20 -10.11
CA ASN A 143 4.87 -0.37 -10.57
C ASN A 143 5.96 -1.15 -11.33
N ASN A 144 5.95 -2.48 -11.33
CA ASN A 144 6.84 -3.30 -12.16
C ASN A 144 6.06 -3.81 -13.38
N GLY A 145 6.39 -3.28 -14.56
CA GLY A 145 5.67 -3.49 -15.81
C GLY A 145 5.44 -4.96 -16.19
N LEU A 146 4.29 -5.17 -16.85
CA LEU A 146 3.83 -6.37 -17.55
C LEU A 146 3.71 -7.63 -16.70
N PHE A 147 2.49 -7.94 -16.23
CA PHE A 147 1.81 -9.22 -16.49
C PHE A 147 0.32 -9.08 -16.16
N ASN A 148 -0.53 -8.92 -17.18
CA ASN A 148 -1.96 -9.17 -17.04
C ASN A 148 -2.15 -10.69 -16.85
N ILE A 149 -2.34 -11.14 -15.61
CA ILE A 149 -2.96 -12.44 -15.38
C ILE A 149 -4.45 -12.18 -15.20
N ASN A 150 -5.20 -12.37 -16.30
CA ASN A 150 -6.63 -12.64 -16.23
C ASN A 150 -6.79 -13.94 -15.42
N VAL A 151 -7.06 -13.83 -14.12
CA VAL A 151 -7.53 -14.97 -13.34
C VAL A 151 -9.01 -15.14 -13.66
N MET A 152 -9.28 -15.80 -14.79
CA MET A 152 -10.56 -16.43 -15.04
C MET A 152 -10.68 -17.54 -13.97
N LYS A 153 -11.50 -17.32 -12.93
CA LYS A 153 -11.85 -18.36 -11.96
C LYS A 153 -12.61 -19.48 -12.69
N GLN A 154 -11.88 -20.40 -13.32
CA GLN A 154 -12.44 -21.65 -13.80
C GLN A 154 -12.52 -22.58 -12.58
N SER A 155 -13.68 -22.57 -11.94
CA SER A 155 -14.04 -23.56 -10.93
C SER A 155 -14.10 -24.94 -11.61
N ASN A 156 -13.01 -25.69 -11.56
CA ASN A 156 -13.02 -27.11 -11.89
C ASN A 156 -13.67 -27.86 -10.73
N THR A 157 -15.00 -28.01 -10.77
CA THR A 157 -15.71 -28.97 -9.95
C THR A 157 -15.65 -30.34 -10.63
N ASN A 158 -14.75 -31.20 -10.17
CA ASN A 158 -14.88 -32.63 -10.39
C ASN A 158 -16.06 -33.13 -9.56
N THR A 159 -17.22 -33.33 -10.19
CA THR A 159 -18.32 -34.11 -9.64
C THR A 159 -18.14 -35.57 -10.04
N ALA A 160 -17.70 -36.39 -9.09
CA ALA A 160 -17.88 -37.83 -9.16
C ALA A 160 -19.39 -38.16 -9.05
N THR A 161 -19.81 -39.05 -9.92
CA THR A 161 -21.18 -39.51 -10.17
C THR A 161 -21.77 -40.23 -8.97
N GLY A 162 -22.99 -39.87 -8.57
CA GLY A 162 -23.88 -40.75 -7.79
C GLY A 162 -24.84 -40.04 -6.85
N GLY A 163 -26.10 -39.88 -7.27
CA GLY A 163 -27.23 -39.67 -6.37
C GLY A 163 -28.13 -38.48 -6.73
N ASN A 164 -29.33 -38.76 -7.24
CA ASN A 164 -30.40 -37.80 -7.44
C ASN A 164 -30.84 -37.17 -6.11
N ALA A 165 -30.78 -35.85 -6.01
CA ALA A 165 -31.61 -35.10 -5.07
C ALA A 165 -31.98 -33.74 -5.67
N THR A 166 -33.25 -33.59 -6.01
CA THR A 166 -33.91 -32.32 -6.31
C THR A 166 -33.99 -31.50 -5.02
N ALA A 167 -33.39 -30.30 -5.01
CA ALA A 167 -33.67 -29.28 -4.02
C ALA A 167 -33.55 -27.90 -4.64
N ASN A 168 -34.69 -27.20 -4.76
CA ASN A 168 -34.75 -25.76 -4.95
C ASN A 168 -33.97 -25.08 -3.82
N ASN A 169 -33.02 -24.20 -4.16
CA ASN A 169 -32.58 -23.15 -3.25
C ASN A 169 -32.27 -21.87 -4.03
N SER A 170 -33.07 -20.87 -3.73
CA SER A 170 -32.88 -19.45 -3.98
C SER A 170 -31.53 -18.97 -3.44
N GLN A 171 -30.62 -18.59 -4.32
CA GLN A 171 -29.45 -17.74 -4.02
C GLN A 171 -29.24 -16.76 -5.18
N GLN A 172 -29.91 -15.63 -5.08
CA GLN A 172 -29.61 -14.42 -5.84
C GLN A 172 -29.54 -13.30 -4.77
N GLN A 173 -28.49 -12.48 -4.81
CA GLN A 173 -28.12 -11.40 -3.86
C GLN A 173 -27.09 -11.77 -2.76
N THR A 174 -25.81 -11.72 -3.10
CA THR A 174 -24.75 -11.37 -2.12
C THR A 174 -23.49 -10.79 -2.78
N ALA A 175 -23.23 -11.06 -4.07
CA ALA A 175 -22.01 -10.62 -4.75
C ALA A 175 -21.94 -9.12 -5.12
N THR A 176 -23.08 -8.45 -5.32
CA THR A 176 -23.12 -7.04 -5.75
C THR A 176 -22.86 -6.06 -4.59
N ALA A 177 -23.13 -6.47 -3.35
CA ALA A 177 -22.99 -5.62 -2.18
C ALA A 177 -21.52 -5.44 -1.74
N THR A 178 -20.66 -6.46 -1.93
CA THR A 178 -19.24 -6.34 -1.56
C THR A 178 -18.47 -5.42 -2.51
N ALA A 179 -18.73 -5.51 -3.81
CA ALA A 179 -18.05 -4.68 -4.83
C ALA A 179 -18.41 -3.19 -4.73
N THR A 180 -19.66 -2.87 -4.38
CA THR A 180 -20.12 -1.48 -4.16
C THR A 180 -19.53 -0.87 -2.90
N VAL A 181 -19.37 -1.67 -1.83
CA VAL A 181 -18.70 -1.25 -0.59
C VAL A 181 -17.22 -0.93 -0.82
N ASP A 182 -16.51 -1.73 -1.62
CA ASP A 182 -15.10 -1.49 -1.95
C ASP A 182 -14.90 -0.21 -2.78
N LEU A 183 -15.76 0.06 -3.78
CA LEU A 183 -15.69 1.28 -4.60
C LEU A 183 -15.96 2.55 -3.78
N LYS A 184 -16.96 2.52 -2.90
CA LYS A 184 -17.28 3.66 -2.01
C LYS A 184 -16.10 3.99 -1.09
N LEU A 185 -15.40 2.96 -0.58
CA LEU A 185 -14.22 3.14 0.25
C LEU A 185 -13.05 3.77 -0.52
N GLU A 186 -12.84 3.35 -1.77
CA GLU A 186 -11.80 3.93 -2.64
C GLU A 186 -12.09 5.39 -3.02
N LEU A 187 -13.35 5.72 -3.34
CA LEU A 187 -13.79 7.11 -3.58
C LEU A 187 -13.56 8.00 -2.35
N ARG A 188 -13.88 7.48 -1.15
CA ARG A 188 -13.61 8.20 0.11
C ARG A 188 -12.12 8.39 0.37
N ALA A 189 -11.31 7.38 0.11
CA ALA A 189 -9.85 7.48 0.24
C ALA A 189 -9.26 8.48 -0.77
N PHE A 190 -9.77 8.49 -2.00
CA PHE A 190 -9.38 9.45 -3.04
C PHE A 190 -9.78 10.88 -2.65
N LYS A 191 -10.99 11.08 -2.13
CA LYS A 191 -11.45 12.37 -1.61
C LYS A 191 -10.55 12.89 -0.50
N GLY A 192 -10.27 12.07 0.52
CA GLY A 192 -9.43 12.48 1.65
C GLY A 192 -8.01 12.88 1.22
N GLN A 193 -7.39 12.15 0.29
CA GLN A 193 -6.08 12.56 -0.22
C GLN A 193 -6.17 13.83 -1.08
N SER A 194 -7.22 13.97 -1.87
CA SER A 194 -7.41 15.17 -2.69
C SER A 194 -7.54 16.41 -1.83
N GLU A 195 -8.29 16.33 -0.72
CA GLU A 195 -8.44 17.44 0.23
C GLU A 195 -7.09 17.86 0.81
N PHE A 196 -6.27 16.90 1.25
CA PHE A 196 -4.91 17.13 1.74
C PHE A 196 -4.03 17.84 0.69
N VAL A 197 -3.96 17.29 -0.53
CA VAL A 197 -3.13 17.88 -1.60
C VAL A 197 -3.65 19.27 -2.01
N LEU A 198 -4.96 19.49 -2.03
CA LEU A 198 -5.54 20.79 -2.36
C LEU A 198 -5.31 21.83 -1.26
N GLU A 199 -5.24 21.41 0.00
CA GLU A 199 -4.83 22.24 1.14
C GLU A 199 -3.37 22.66 0.99
N ASP A 200 -2.46 21.71 0.77
CA ASP A 200 -1.03 22.02 0.52
C ASP A 200 -0.86 22.99 -0.67
N ILE A 201 -1.60 22.76 -1.77
CA ILE A 201 -1.60 23.67 -2.93
C ILE A 201 -2.04 25.08 -2.52
N ARG A 202 -3.07 25.21 -1.68
CA ARG A 202 -3.58 26.51 -1.23
C ARG A 202 -2.55 27.24 -0.39
N ASP A 203 -1.85 26.53 0.50
CA ASP A 203 -0.81 27.10 1.35
C ASP A 203 0.35 27.65 0.51
N GLU A 204 0.87 26.87 -0.44
CA GLU A 204 1.91 27.34 -1.37
C GLU A 204 1.46 28.53 -2.23
N ILE A 205 0.20 28.53 -2.68
CA ILE A 205 -0.36 29.67 -3.41
C ILE A 205 -0.43 30.91 -2.51
N ASP A 206 -0.75 30.76 -1.22
CA ASP A 206 -0.83 31.87 -0.29
C ASP A 206 0.55 32.50 -0.02
N GLU A 207 1.62 31.71 -0.07
CA GLU A 207 3.00 32.20 0.09
C GLU A 207 3.51 33.03 -1.11
N LEU A 208 2.87 32.97 -2.29
CA LEU A 208 3.30 33.77 -3.45
C LEU A 208 3.21 35.30 -3.19
N THR A 209 4.02 36.09 -3.88
CA THR A 209 4.06 37.55 -3.64
C THR A 209 2.80 38.29 -4.13
N SER A 210 2.59 39.52 -3.64
CA SER A 210 1.40 40.35 -3.92
C SER A 210 1.19 40.71 -5.40
N ALA A 211 2.22 40.56 -6.25
CA ALA A 211 2.14 40.84 -7.68
C ALA A 211 1.25 39.83 -8.44
N ASP A 212 1.02 38.64 -7.86
CA ASP A 212 0.30 37.53 -8.49
C ASP A 212 -1.14 37.35 -7.97
N ARG A 213 -1.71 38.37 -7.32
CA ARG A 213 -3.03 38.30 -6.66
C ARG A 213 -4.14 37.71 -7.55
N LYS A 214 -4.17 38.09 -8.84
CA LYS A 214 -5.17 37.58 -9.79
C LYS A 214 -4.94 36.09 -10.11
N LEU A 215 -3.69 35.64 -10.19
CA LEU A 215 -3.33 34.24 -10.39
C LEU A 215 -3.72 33.41 -9.16
N LYS A 216 -3.44 33.91 -7.95
CA LYS A 216 -3.87 33.30 -6.69
C LYS A 216 -5.39 33.08 -6.66
N ASP A 217 -6.16 34.13 -6.92
CA ASP A 217 -7.63 34.06 -6.91
C ASP A 217 -8.17 33.01 -7.91
N TYR A 218 -7.55 32.87 -9.09
CA TYR A 218 -7.95 31.86 -10.06
C TYR A 218 -7.48 30.45 -9.69
N ALA A 219 -6.33 30.31 -9.04
CA ALA A 219 -5.82 29.02 -8.60
C ALA A 219 -6.69 28.46 -7.46
N ILE A 220 -6.99 29.28 -6.45
CA ILE A 220 -7.89 28.92 -5.34
C ILE A 220 -9.28 28.52 -5.87
N LYS A 221 -9.86 29.32 -6.78
CA LYS A 221 -11.15 28.98 -7.41
C LYS A 221 -11.12 27.68 -8.22
N GLU A 222 -9.98 27.30 -8.78
CA GLU A 222 -9.83 26.02 -9.46
C GLU A 222 -9.77 24.86 -8.46
N CYS A 223 -9.06 25.01 -7.35
CA CYS A 223 -9.07 24.07 -6.24
C CYS A 223 -10.49 23.82 -5.71
N ASP A 224 -11.27 24.88 -5.46
CA ASP A 224 -12.64 24.75 -4.95
C ASP A 224 -13.57 24.00 -5.91
N LYS A 225 -13.40 24.22 -7.21
CA LYS A 225 -14.23 23.56 -8.22
C LYS A 225 -13.87 22.08 -8.37
N VAL A 226 -12.60 21.71 -8.25
CA VAL A 226 -12.21 20.30 -8.31
C VAL A 226 -12.59 19.57 -7.03
N GLU A 227 -12.43 20.20 -5.86
CA GLU A 227 -12.87 19.66 -4.57
C GLU A 227 -14.38 19.37 -4.56
N LYS A 228 -15.19 20.30 -5.09
CA LYS A 228 -16.62 20.06 -5.29
C LYS A 228 -16.87 18.87 -6.22
N ALA A 229 -16.18 18.79 -7.35
CA ALA A 229 -16.35 17.66 -8.27
C ALA A 229 -16.01 16.31 -7.60
N ILE A 230 -14.97 16.26 -6.78
CA ILE A 230 -14.57 15.05 -6.04
C ILE A 230 -15.61 14.69 -4.98
N SER A 231 -16.18 15.69 -4.29
CA SER A 231 -17.24 15.47 -3.31
C SER A 231 -18.53 14.92 -3.95
N GLU A 232 -18.89 15.41 -5.13
CA GLU A 232 -20.02 14.88 -5.92
C GLU A 232 -19.76 13.44 -6.38
N LEU A 233 -18.51 13.10 -6.76
CA LEU A 233 -18.14 11.73 -7.10
C LEU A 233 -18.30 10.78 -5.91
N GLU A 234 -17.80 11.14 -4.72
CA GLU A 234 -17.92 10.29 -3.53
C GLU A 234 -19.38 10.12 -3.07
N SER A 235 -20.19 11.17 -3.20
CA SER A 235 -21.58 11.15 -2.78
C SER A 235 -22.45 10.31 -3.72
N ASN A 236 -22.27 10.48 -5.03
CA ASN A 236 -23.24 10.03 -6.03
C ASN A 236 -22.80 8.80 -6.83
N VAL A 237 -21.53 8.40 -6.79
CA VAL A 237 -21.03 7.24 -7.56
C VAL A 237 -20.93 6.00 -6.67
N GLU A 238 -21.60 4.93 -7.08
CA GLU A 238 -21.58 3.63 -6.41
C GLU A 238 -21.32 2.47 -7.37
N ASP A 239 -21.59 2.68 -8.66
CA ASP A 239 -21.46 1.69 -9.73
C ASP A 239 -21.15 2.37 -11.08
N GLN A 240 -21.04 1.58 -12.15
CA GLN A 240 -20.76 2.09 -13.49
C GLN A 240 -21.85 3.04 -14.01
N ALA A 241 -23.12 2.77 -13.74
CA ALA A 241 -24.23 3.58 -14.27
C ALA A 241 -24.23 4.98 -13.66
N THR A 242 -24.07 5.05 -12.34
CA THR A 242 -23.93 6.32 -11.61
C THR A 242 -22.63 7.04 -11.97
N ALA A 243 -21.55 6.32 -12.28
CA ALA A 243 -20.32 6.92 -12.78
C ALA A 243 -20.50 7.57 -14.15
N ASP A 244 -21.23 6.94 -15.08
CA ASP A 244 -21.54 7.48 -16.40
C ASP A 244 -22.38 8.77 -16.31
N GLU A 245 -23.37 8.82 -15.40
CA GLU A 245 -24.14 10.03 -15.12
C GLU A 245 -23.27 11.18 -14.57
N ASN A 246 -22.19 10.83 -13.86
CA ASN A 246 -21.25 11.76 -13.25
C ASN A 246 -19.95 11.97 -14.06
N LEU A 247 -19.93 11.57 -15.35
CA LEU A 247 -18.76 11.70 -16.24
C LEU A 247 -18.17 13.12 -16.26
N ARG A 248 -19.02 14.15 -16.15
CA ARG A 248 -18.57 15.55 -16.10
C ARG A 248 -17.63 15.81 -14.92
N HIS A 249 -17.87 15.18 -13.77
CA HIS A 249 -17.03 15.33 -12.59
C HIS A 249 -15.71 14.58 -12.76
N PHE A 250 -15.72 13.38 -13.33
CA PHE A 250 -14.49 12.67 -13.73
C PHE A 250 -13.65 13.50 -14.70
N ALA A 251 -14.26 14.01 -15.77
CA ALA A 251 -13.58 14.87 -16.74
C ALA A 251 -13.03 16.15 -16.10
N ARG A 252 -13.71 16.70 -15.09
CA ARG A 252 -13.24 17.88 -14.37
C ARG A 252 -11.96 17.61 -13.59
N VAL A 253 -11.93 16.50 -12.86
CA VAL A 253 -10.76 16.07 -12.08
C VAL A 253 -9.60 15.71 -13.01
N GLN A 254 -9.89 14.97 -14.09
CA GLN A 254 -8.90 14.62 -15.10
C GLN A 254 -8.26 15.86 -15.73
N ASN A 255 -9.07 16.80 -16.22
CA ASN A 255 -8.56 18.02 -16.84
C ASN A 255 -7.78 18.90 -15.86
N PHE A 256 -8.21 18.95 -14.60
CA PHE A 256 -7.48 19.66 -13.55
C PHE A 256 -6.09 19.08 -13.37
N LEU A 257 -5.98 17.78 -13.10
CA LEU A 257 -4.71 17.10 -12.85
C LEU A 257 -3.79 17.15 -14.07
N ASP A 258 -4.31 16.87 -15.27
CA ASP A 258 -3.55 16.92 -16.52
C ASP A 258 -3.01 18.33 -16.80
N SER A 259 -3.83 19.35 -16.61
CA SER A 259 -3.42 20.74 -16.84
C SER A 259 -2.48 21.27 -15.75
N THR A 260 -2.62 20.81 -14.50
CA THR A 260 -1.71 21.16 -13.41
C THR A 260 -0.33 20.57 -13.66
N LEU A 261 -0.24 19.27 -13.98
CA LEU A 261 1.03 18.60 -14.28
C LEU A 261 1.74 19.20 -15.51
N LYS A 262 0.97 19.62 -16.53
CA LYS A 262 1.50 20.32 -17.72
C LYS A 262 1.77 21.81 -17.49
N LYS A 263 1.49 22.34 -16.29
CA LYS A 263 1.70 23.75 -15.92
C LYS A 263 0.87 24.74 -16.78
N THR A 264 -0.27 24.30 -17.30
CA THR A 264 -1.09 25.09 -18.25
C THR A 264 -2.25 25.83 -17.58
N ASN A 265 -2.79 25.31 -16.46
CA ASN A 265 -3.85 25.97 -15.69
C ASN A 265 -3.29 26.97 -14.66
N SER A 266 -4.19 27.67 -13.94
CA SER A 266 -3.82 28.65 -12.92
C SER A 266 -3.06 28.02 -11.75
N VAL A 267 -3.45 26.81 -11.32
CA VAL A 267 -2.78 26.09 -10.23
C VAL A 267 -1.37 25.69 -10.63
N GLY A 268 -1.20 25.01 -11.77
CA GLY A 268 0.11 24.63 -12.30
C GLY A 268 1.04 25.83 -12.44
N LYS A 269 0.56 26.96 -12.98
CA LYS A 269 1.35 28.19 -13.05
C LYS A 269 1.74 28.75 -11.69
N ALA A 270 0.85 28.66 -10.70
CA ALA A 270 1.11 29.15 -9.34
C ALA A 270 2.13 28.25 -8.60
N ILE A 271 1.96 26.93 -8.65
CA ILE A 271 2.89 25.99 -7.99
C ILE A 271 4.24 25.88 -8.71
N ASP A 272 4.33 26.26 -10.00
CA ASP A 272 5.63 26.40 -10.69
C ASP A 272 6.49 27.53 -10.10
N GLN A 273 5.84 28.55 -9.51
CA GLN A 273 6.50 29.67 -8.86
C GLN A 273 6.83 29.37 -7.38
N ALA A 274 6.02 28.53 -6.72
CA ALA A 274 6.18 28.18 -5.29
C ALA A 274 7.09 26.96 -5.06
N GLY A 275 7.09 25.99 -5.98
CA GLY A 275 7.90 24.77 -5.91
C GLY A 275 7.37 23.69 -4.97
N ASN A 276 7.78 22.44 -5.21
CA ASN A 276 7.64 21.27 -4.31
C ASN A 276 6.32 20.47 -4.24
N ILE A 277 5.23 20.89 -4.89
CA ILE A 277 3.94 20.14 -4.81
C ILE A 277 3.65 19.20 -6.01
N TYR A 278 4.45 19.25 -7.07
CA TYR A 278 4.18 18.43 -8.27
C TYR A 278 4.20 16.92 -8.01
N GLU A 279 5.02 16.44 -7.08
CA GLU A 279 5.08 15.02 -6.72
C GLU A 279 3.79 14.55 -6.03
N GLU A 280 3.22 15.38 -5.14
CA GLU A 280 1.92 15.15 -4.49
C GLU A 280 0.78 15.10 -5.53
N VAL A 281 0.79 16.03 -6.49
CA VAL A 281 -0.18 16.09 -7.60
C VAL A 281 -0.06 14.88 -8.52
N GLU A 282 1.16 14.41 -8.78
CA GLU A 282 1.40 13.21 -9.60
C GLU A 282 0.89 11.95 -8.89
N LYS A 283 1.18 11.79 -7.59
CA LYS A 283 0.62 10.70 -6.76
C LYS A 283 -0.91 10.73 -6.77
N LEU A 284 -1.51 11.92 -6.70
CA LEU A 284 -2.96 12.08 -6.76
C LEU A 284 -3.51 11.67 -8.15
N ALA A 285 -2.81 12.03 -9.23
CA ALA A 285 -3.17 11.63 -10.59
C ALA A 285 -3.09 10.11 -10.82
N ILE A 286 -2.11 9.43 -10.22
CA ILE A 286 -2.02 7.97 -10.26
C ILE A 286 -3.24 7.34 -9.59
N LYS A 287 -3.65 7.83 -8.41
CA LYS A 287 -4.85 7.31 -7.72
C LYS A 287 -6.14 7.61 -8.48
N PHE A 288 -6.24 8.81 -9.06
CA PHE A 288 -7.36 9.14 -9.94
C PHE A 288 -7.43 8.18 -11.13
N ASN A 289 -6.31 7.84 -11.76
CA ASN A 289 -6.28 6.90 -12.88
C ASN A 289 -6.72 5.49 -12.49
N ASP A 290 -6.31 5.00 -11.30
CA ASP A 290 -6.77 3.70 -10.79
C ASP A 290 -8.30 3.70 -10.64
N LEU A 291 -8.85 4.76 -10.04
CA LEU A 291 -10.29 4.92 -9.86
C LEU A 291 -11.03 5.06 -11.20
N ALA A 292 -10.57 5.97 -12.07
CA ALA A 292 -11.17 6.22 -13.38
C ALA A 292 -11.17 4.95 -14.24
N SER A 293 -10.11 4.14 -14.21
CA SER A 293 -10.01 2.91 -14.98
C SER A 293 -11.07 1.87 -14.60
N LYS A 294 -11.47 1.81 -13.32
CA LYS A 294 -12.53 0.90 -12.83
C LYS A 294 -13.90 1.25 -13.37
N PHE A 295 -14.10 2.52 -13.70
CA PHE A 295 -15.33 3.04 -14.31
C PHE A 295 -15.19 3.30 -15.82
N ALA A 296 -14.12 2.84 -16.46
CA ALA A 296 -13.81 3.15 -17.87
C ALA A 296 -13.83 4.66 -18.20
N MET A 297 -13.47 5.50 -17.22
CA MET A 297 -13.46 6.96 -17.33
C MET A 297 -12.12 7.47 -17.91
N PRO A 298 -12.10 8.69 -18.48
CA PRO A 298 -10.86 9.29 -18.98
C PRO A 298 -9.78 9.41 -17.90
N THR A 299 -8.55 9.03 -18.24
CA THR A 299 -7.38 9.09 -17.35
C THR A 299 -6.50 10.31 -17.65
N VAL A 300 -5.71 10.72 -16.66
CA VAL A 300 -4.67 11.75 -16.76
C VAL A 300 -3.45 11.19 -17.48
N ALA A 301 -2.86 11.96 -18.40
CA ALA A 301 -1.59 11.60 -19.01
C ALA A 301 -0.44 11.96 -18.06
N LEU A 302 0.20 10.94 -17.49
CA LEU A 302 1.38 11.15 -16.65
C LEU A 302 2.56 11.53 -17.57
N LEU A 303 3.22 12.64 -17.24
CA LEU A 303 4.43 13.07 -17.96
C LEU A 303 5.55 12.10 -17.58
N GLY A 304 5.80 11.11 -18.44
CA GLY A 304 7.03 10.33 -18.35
C GLY A 304 8.22 11.28 -18.50
N LEU A 305 8.85 11.66 -17.39
CA LEU A 305 10.19 12.22 -17.44
C LEU A 305 11.09 11.10 -17.96
N SER A 306 11.48 11.22 -19.23
CA SER A 306 12.71 10.63 -19.72
C SER A 306 13.82 11.00 -18.74
N LEU A 307 14.46 9.97 -18.17
CA LEU A 307 15.83 10.04 -17.68
C LEU A 307 16.73 10.75 -18.69
#